data_AF-A0A941HP71-F1
#
_entry.id   AF-A0A941HP71-F1
#
_cell.length_a   1.000
_cell.length_b   1.000
_cell.length_c   1.000
_cell.angle_alpha   90.00
_cell.angle_beta   90.00
_cell.angle_gamma   90.00
#
_symmetry.space_group_name_H-M   'P 1'
#
loop_
_entity.id
_entity.type
_entity.pdbx_description
1 polymer ?
#
loop_
_entity_poly.entity_id
_entity_poly.type
_entity_poly.pdbx_seq_one_letter_code
_entity_poly.pdbx_strand_id
1 'polypeptide(L)'
;MGLKEKRFTKTFQEEQFPQLKTQIIEAVGFDVPLAIEWETLFEDRFLHLYNDSYPKIYFLPLIEAFKAITADEMGKEALAESLREVRITNTKDHHNPTNAYSFAEGVLTVDHSPILNADNVEERVKVLTDLLESNL
;
A
#
# COMPACT_ATOMS: atom_id res chain seq x y z
N MET A 1 -8.25 8.87 -16.33
CA MET A 1 -7.72 7.68 -17.05
C MET A 1 -8.27 7.54 -18.46
N GLY A 2 -7.43 7.19 -19.44
CA GLY A 2 -7.82 6.81 -20.80
C GLY A 2 -8.19 5.32 -20.94
N LEU A 3 -8.39 4.83 -22.17
CA LEU A 3 -8.85 3.45 -22.42
C LEU A 3 -7.79 2.40 -22.08
N LYS A 4 -6.50 2.69 -22.32
CA LYS A 4 -5.40 1.75 -22.04
C LYS A 4 -5.23 1.56 -20.54
N GLU A 5 -5.29 2.66 -19.79
CA GLU A 5 -5.22 2.71 -18.33
C GLU A 5 -6.39 1.94 -17.73
N LYS A 6 -7.62 2.19 -18.20
CA LYS A 6 -8.81 1.44 -17.74
C LYS A 6 -8.70 -0.07 -17.98
N ARG A 7 -8.16 -0.49 -19.13
CA ARG A 7 -7.94 -1.92 -19.43
C ARG A 7 -6.90 -2.50 -18.49
N PHE A 8 -5.77 -1.81 -18.28
CA PHE A 8 -4.75 -2.23 -17.34
C PHE A 8 -5.31 -2.36 -15.92
N THR A 9 -5.99 -1.34 -15.40
CA THR A 9 -6.58 -1.37 -14.05
C THR A 9 -7.49 -2.57 -13.89
N LYS A 10 -8.36 -2.84 -14.87
CA LYS A 10 -9.26 -3.98 -14.82
C LYS A 10 -8.50 -5.31 -14.78
N THR A 11 -7.51 -5.49 -15.67
CA THR A 11 -6.67 -6.70 -15.67
C THR A 11 -5.93 -6.87 -14.35
N PHE A 12 -5.31 -5.81 -13.81
CA PHE A 12 -4.62 -5.88 -12.53
C PHE A 12 -5.57 -6.23 -11.37
N GLN A 13 -6.77 -5.64 -11.37
CA GLN A 13 -7.83 -5.92 -10.38
C GLN A 13 -8.34 -7.37 -10.43
N GLU A 14 -8.35 -7.98 -11.62
CA GLU A 14 -8.83 -9.35 -11.82
C GLU A 14 -7.73 -10.40 -11.58
N GLU A 15 -6.48 -10.10 -11.96
CA GLU A 15 -5.40 -11.08 -12.00
C GLU A 15 -4.43 -11.02 -10.82
N GLN A 16 -4.04 -9.82 -10.34
CA GLN A 16 -2.99 -9.68 -9.31
C GLN A 16 -3.53 -9.18 -7.96
N PHE A 17 -4.40 -8.17 -8.00
CA PHE A 17 -4.92 -7.53 -6.80
C PHE A 17 -5.60 -8.49 -5.81
N PRO A 18 -6.39 -9.51 -6.21
CA PRO A 18 -7.03 -10.40 -5.26
C PRO A 18 -6.02 -11.13 -4.37
N GLN A 19 -4.91 -11.59 -4.93
CA GLN A 19 -3.86 -12.27 -4.17
C GLN A 19 -3.11 -11.31 -3.23
N LEU A 20 -2.87 -10.07 -3.65
CA LEU A 20 -2.24 -9.05 -2.82
C LEU A 20 -3.15 -8.63 -1.65
N LYS A 21 -4.45 -8.46 -1.93
CA LYS A 21 -5.45 -8.17 -0.91
C LYS A 21 -5.54 -9.30 0.12
N THR A 22 -5.57 -10.56 -0.31
CA THR A 22 -5.57 -11.71 0.61
C THR A 22 -4.33 -11.70 1.50
N GLN A 23 -3.14 -11.47 0.95
CA GLN A 23 -1.92 -11.40 1.75
C GLN A 23 -1.93 -10.25 2.77
N ILE A 24 -2.52 -9.10 2.43
CA ILE A 24 -2.69 -8.00 3.38
C ILE A 24 -3.62 -8.43 4.53
N ILE A 25 -4.79 -8.99 4.21
CA ILE A 25 -5.78 -9.43 5.22
C ILE A 25 -5.17 -10.52 6.13
N GLU A 26 -4.42 -11.46 5.56
CA GLU A 26 -3.69 -12.48 6.32
C GLU A 26 -2.63 -11.86 7.24
N ALA A 27 -1.91 -10.84 6.77
CA ALA A 27 -0.89 -10.16 7.56
C ALA A 27 -1.48 -9.34 8.73
N VAL A 28 -2.62 -8.66 8.53
CA VAL A 28 -3.27 -7.91 9.61
C VAL A 28 -4.07 -8.83 10.55
N GLY A 29 -4.59 -9.95 10.04
CA GLY A 29 -5.38 -10.91 10.81
C GLY A 29 -6.84 -10.52 11.05
N PHE A 30 -7.33 -9.44 10.43
CA PHE A 30 -8.73 -8.96 10.47
C PHE A 30 -9.12 -8.32 9.14
N ASP A 31 -10.42 -8.09 8.92
CA ASP A 31 -10.88 -7.43 7.69
C ASP A 31 -10.61 -5.92 7.75
N VAL A 32 -9.79 -5.43 6.82
CA VAL A 32 -9.48 -4.01 6.68
C VAL A 32 -9.86 -3.53 5.27
N PRO A 33 -10.73 -2.51 5.16
CA PRO A 33 -11.04 -1.87 3.89
C PRO A 33 -9.78 -1.33 3.18
N LEU A 34 -9.64 -1.64 1.89
CA LEU A 34 -8.63 -1.06 1.00
C LEU A 34 -9.31 -0.08 0.05
N ALA A 35 -9.12 1.22 0.28
CA ALA A 35 -9.62 2.29 -0.58
C ALA A 35 -8.53 2.71 -1.56
N ILE A 36 -8.63 2.27 -2.81
CA ILE A 36 -7.61 2.53 -3.84
C ILE A 36 -8.14 3.52 -4.88
N GLU A 37 -7.50 4.67 -4.97
CA GLU A 37 -7.79 5.71 -5.95
C GLU A 37 -7.07 5.40 -7.27
N TRP A 38 -7.50 4.34 -7.97
CA TRP A 38 -6.82 3.87 -9.18
C TRP A 38 -6.57 4.96 -10.23
N GLU A 39 -7.41 6.01 -10.27
CA GLU A 39 -7.26 7.08 -11.26
C GLU A 39 -6.01 7.93 -11.04
N THR A 40 -5.50 7.99 -9.81
CA THR A 40 -4.34 8.80 -9.43
C THR A 40 -3.02 8.05 -9.63
N LEU A 41 -3.06 6.71 -9.73
CA LEU A 41 -1.87 5.86 -9.78
C LEU A 41 -1.19 5.80 -11.17
N PHE A 42 -1.58 6.66 -12.12
CA PHE A 42 -1.06 6.64 -13.49
C PHE A 42 -0.19 7.86 -13.81
N GLU A 43 1.04 7.59 -14.22
CA GLU A 43 1.92 8.53 -14.93
C GLU A 43 2.02 8.21 -16.43
N ASP A 44 2.23 9.26 -17.23
CA ASP A 44 2.41 9.14 -18.67
C ASP A 44 3.71 8.42 -19.01
N ARG A 45 3.59 7.36 -19.82
CA ARG A 45 4.66 6.54 -20.46
C ARG A 45 5.10 5.28 -19.71
N PHE A 46 4.60 4.99 -18.50
CA PHE A 46 5.10 3.87 -17.69
C PHE A 46 4.14 2.68 -17.51
N LEU A 47 3.05 2.62 -18.29
CA LEU A 47 2.04 1.55 -18.20
C LEU A 47 2.62 0.12 -18.20
N HIS A 48 3.70 -0.09 -18.95
CA HIS A 48 4.36 -1.39 -19.09
C HIS A 48 5.11 -1.85 -17.83
N LEU A 49 5.38 -0.95 -16.88
CA LEU A 49 6.09 -1.22 -15.63
C LEU A 49 5.16 -1.54 -14.46
N TYR A 50 3.89 -1.10 -14.52
CA TYR A 50 2.99 -1.16 -13.37
C TYR A 50 2.67 -2.56 -12.86
N ASN A 51 2.71 -3.59 -13.73
CA ASN A 51 2.57 -4.99 -13.28
C ASN A 51 3.68 -5.41 -12.30
N ASP A 52 4.86 -4.79 -12.36
CA ASP A 52 5.97 -5.04 -11.43
C ASP A 52 6.04 -3.98 -10.32
N SER A 53 5.84 -2.71 -10.66
CA SER A 53 6.01 -1.62 -9.69
C SER A 53 4.85 -1.47 -8.71
N TYR A 54 3.60 -1.72 -9.11
CA TYR A 54 2.46 -1.59 -8.20
C TYR A 54 2.57 -2.53 -6.99
N PRO A 55 2.83 -3.85 -7.16
CA PRO A 55 3.09 -4.74 -6.03
C PRO A 55 4.19 -4.21 -5.10
N LYS A 56 5.33 -3.83 -5.66
CA LYS A 56 6.52 -3.41 -4.89
C LYS A 56 6.37 -2.07 -4.15
N ILE A 57 5.54 -1.17 -4.66
CA ILE A 57 5.36 0.17 -4.07
C ILE A 57 4.20 0.18 -3.08
N TYR A 58 3.06 -0.41 -3.45
CA TYR A 58 1.82 -0.21 -2.73
C TYR A 58 1.41 -1.38 -1.83
N PHE A 59 1.84 -2.61 -2.13
CA PHE A 59 1.27 -3.80 -1.48
C PHE A 59 2.30 -4.58 -0.67
N LEU A 60 3.45 -4.94 -1.26
CA LEU A 60 4.50 -5.69 -0.57
C LEU A 60 5.01 -4.97 0.69
N PRO A 61 5.25 -3.63 0.68
CA PRO A 61 5.65 -2.95 1.90
C PRO A 61 4.60 -3.01 3.01
N LEU A 62 3.31 -2.92 2.68
CA LEU A 62 2.23 -3.04 3.65
C LEU A 62 2.19 -4.46 4.24
N ILE A 63 2.29 -5.49 3.40
CA ILE A 63 2.26 -6.88 3.84
C ILE A 63 3.37 -7.15 4.85
N GLU A 64 4.60 -6.77 4.52
CA GLU A 64 5.75 -7.03 5.40
C GLU A 64 5.74 -6.16 6.66
N ALA A 65 5.30 -4.89 6.57
CA ALA A 65 5.13 -4.04 7.74
C ALA A 65 4.07 -4.61 8.69
N PHE A 66 2.90 -5.02 8.17
CA PHE A 66 1.85 -5.62 8.99
C PHE A 66 2.30 -6.92 9.65
N LYS A 67 3.00 -7.82 8.94
CA LYS A 67 3.57 -9.03 9.55
C LYS A 67 4.55 -8.72 10.68
N ALA A 68 5.33 -7.66 10.55
CA ALA A 68 6.25 -7.23 11.60
C ALA A 68 5.50 -6.74 12.85
N ILE A 69 4.45 -5.93 12.66
CA ILE A 69 3.61 -5.42 13.75
C ILE A 69 2.81 -6.56 14.41
N THR A 70 2.24 -7.46 13.63
CA THR A 70 1.38 -8.56 14.14
C THR A 70 2.17 -9.81 14.54
N ALA A 71 3.50 -9.69 14.70
CA ALA A 71 4.37 -10.79 15.11
C ALA A 71 4.09 -11.30 16.52
N ASP A 72 3.48 -10.46 17.37
CA ASP A 72 2.97 -10.83 18.69
C ASP A 72 1.52 -10.39 18.89
N GLU A 73 0.88 -10.91 19.95
CA GLU A 73 -0.52 -10.61 20.24
C GLU A 73 -0.76 -9.14 20.59
N MET A 74 0.21 -8.47 21.23
CA MET A 74 0.06 -7.07 21.62
C MET A 74 0.00 -6.15 20.40
N GLY A 75 0.92 -6.32 19.46
CA GLY A 75 0.93 -5.55 18.21
C GLY A 75 -0.29 -5.85 17.34
N LYS A 76 -0.78 -7.09 17.36
CA LYS A 76 -2.03 -7.47 16.68
C LYS A 76 -3.26 -6.77 17.27
N GLU A 77 -3.39 -6.76 18.60
CA GLU A 77 -4.48 -6.05 19.30
C GLU A 77 -4.42 -4.54 19.02
N ALA A 78 -3.25 -3.92 19.18
CA ALA A 78 -3.07 -2.49 18.97
C ALA A 78 -3.40 -2.07 17.52
N LEU A 79 -2.96 -2.87 16.53
CA LEU A 79 -3.27 -2.62 15.13
C LEU A 79 -4.78 -2.76 14.86
N ALA A 80 -5.46 -3.75 15.44
CA ALA A 80 -6.89 -3.96 15.25
C ALA A 80 -7.76 -2.85 15.87
N GLU A 81 -7.33 -2.26 16.99
CA GLU A 81 -8.04 -1.16 17.63
C GLU A 81 -7.88 0.17 16.87
N SER A 82 -6.70 0.37 16.26
CA SER A 82 -6.33 1.64 15.65
C SER A 82 -6.59 1.69 14.14
N LEU A 83 -6.27 0.64 13.38
CA LEU A 83 -6.39 0.63 11.91
C LEU A 83 -7.82 0.33 11.46
N ARG A 84 -8.41 1.28 10.73
CA ARG A 84 -9.79 1.20 10.20
C ARG A 84 -9.85 1.12 8.68
N GLU A 85 -8.88 1.71 7.98
CA GLU A 85 -8.83 1.74 6.52
C GLU A 85 -7.38 1.90 6.05
N VAL A 86 -7.04 1.29 4.92
CA VAL A 86 -5.83 1.64 4.16
C VAL A 86 -6.27 2.34 2.89
N ARG A 87 -5.74 3.56 2.68
CA ARG A 87 -5.96 4.36 1.48
C ARG A 87 -4.71 4.37 0.61
N ILE A 88 -4.86 4.09 -0.68
CA ILE A 88 -3.77 4.10 -1.65
C ILE A 88 -4.11 5.12 -2.74
N THR A 89 -3.23 6.10 -2.93
CA THR A 89 -3.37 7.18 -3.91
C THR A 89 -1.99 7.66 -4.38
N ASN A 90 -1.98 8.56 -5.35
CA ASN A 90 -0.83 9.34 -5.75
C ASN A 90 -1.29 10.75 -6.15
N THR A 91 -1.38 11.66 -5.18
CA THR A 91 -1.82 13.04 -5.41
C THR A 91 -0.65 14.03 -5.43
N LYS A 92 0.48 13.66 -4.84
CA LYS A 92 1.63 14.56 -4.64
C LYS A 92 2.92 14.08 -5.30
N ASP A 93 2.89 12.90 -5.94
CA ASP A 93 4.05 12.32 -6.59
C ASP A 93 5.25 12.23 -5.62
N HIS A 94 5.03 11.66 -4.43
CA HIS A 94 6.10 11.48 -3.45
C HIS A 94 7.02 10.33 -3.88
N HIS A 95 8.33 10.61 -3.90
CA HIS A 95 9.35 9.63 -4.30
C HIS A 95 10.10 9.03 -3.10
N ASN A 96 9.89 9.62 -1.92
CA ASN A 96 10.48 9.20 -0.66
C ASN A 96 9.37 8.65 0.26
N PRO A 97 9.54 7.43 0.79
CA PRO A 97 8.63 6.81 1.75
C PRO A 97 8.25 7.71 2.95
N THR A 98 9.17 8.50 3.50
CA THR A 98 8.92 9.35 4.68
C THR A 98 7.82 10.38 4.46
N ASN A 99 7.66 10.88 3.23
CA ASN A 99 6.60 11.84 2.89
C ASN A 99 5.35 11.16 2.33
N ALA A 100 5.48 9.92 1.88
CA ALA A 100 4.42 9.20 1.20
C ALA A 100 3.45 8.50 2.16
N TYR A 101 3.82 8.34 3.43
CA TYR A 101 3.02 7.64 4.41
C TYR A 101 2.51 8.57 5.50
N SER A 102 1.25 8.38 5.87
CA SER A 102 0.67 9.01 7.05
C SER A 102 -0.36 8.10 7.69
N PHE A 103 -0.50 8.22 9.01
CA PHE A 103 -1.51 7.50 9.77
C PHE A 103 -2.25 8.49 10.66
N ALA A 104 -3.54 8.66 10.43
CA ALA A 104 -4.36 9.61 11.17
C ALA A 104 -5.80 9.10 11.24
N GLU A 105 -6.42 9.22 12.42
CA GLU A 105 -7.83 8.83 12.66
C GLU A 105 -8.16 7.38 12.26
N GLY A 106 -7.15 6.50 12.31
CA GLY A 106 -7.24 5.10 11.91
C GLY A 106 -7.14 4.85 10.41
N VAL A 107 -6.78 5.85 9.61
CA VAL A 107 -6.56 5.71 8.16
C VAL A 107 -5.06 5.72 7.88
N LEU A 108 -4.53 4.60 7.38
CA LEU A 108 -3.18 4.53 6.82
C LEU A 108 -3.23 4.98 5.35
N THR A 109 -2.63 6.12 5.05
CA THR A 109 -2.55 6.64 3.68
C THR A 109 -1.19 6.36 3.08
N VAL A 110 -1.21 5.78 1.88
CA VAL A 110 -0.08 5.64 0.96
C VAL A 110 -0.30 6.58 -0.22
N ASP A 111 0.41 7.71 -0.23
CA ASP A 111 0.43 8.71 -1.30
C ASP A 111 1.82 8.73 -1.94
N HIS A 112 2.08 7.80 -2.88
CA HIS A 112 3.42 7.58 -3.45
C HIS A 112 3.37 7.52 -4.99
N SER A 113 4.46 7.92 -5.64
CA SER A 113 4.65 7.71 -7.09
C SER A 113 4.56 6.22 -7.47
N PRO A 114 3.90 5.85 -8.57
CA PRO A 114 3.70 4.47 -9.02
C PRO A 114 4.92 3.77 -9.61
N ILE A 115 6.03 4.48 -9.89
CA ILE A 115 7.21 3.89 -10.54
C ILE A 115 8.54 4.24 -9.89
N LEU A 116 8.64 5.35 -9.16
CA LEU A 116 9.95 5.79 -8.66
C LEU A 116 10.43 4.92 -7.49
N ASN A 117 11.69 4.52 -7.59
CA ASN A 117 12.37 3.69 -6.60
C ASN A 117 11.63 2.38 -6.28
N ALA A 118 10.97 1.77 -7.27
CA ALA A 118 10.15 0.57 -7.09
C ALA A 118 10.89 -0.60 -6.41
N ASP A 119 12.20 -0.76 -6.63
CA ASP A 119 12.96 -1.86 -6.00
C ASP A 119 13.36 -1.57 -4.53
N ASN A 120 13.19 -0.33 -4.05
CA ASN A 120 13.55 0.05 -2.68
C ASN A 120 12.44 -0.32 -1.66
N VAL A 121 12.05 -1.59 -1.67
CA VAL A 121 10.96 -2.13 -0.85
C VAL A 121 11.32 -2.08 0.63
N GLU A 122 12.56 -2.42 0.98
CA GLU A 122 13.03 -2.50 2.37
C GLU A 122 12.93 -1.15 3.10
N GLU A 123 13.28 -0.04 2.45
CA GLU A 123 13.13 1.29 3.05
C GLU A 123 11.66 1.62 3.33
N ARG A 124 10.76 1.27 2.40
CA ARG A 124 9.31 1.46 2.59
C ARG A 124 8.78 0.65 3.76
N VAL A 125 9.18 -0.63 3.87
CA VAL A 125 8.80 -1.48 5.01
C VAL A 125 9.21 -0.83 6.31
N LYS A 126 10.48 -0.42 6.42
CA LYS A 126 10.99 0.21 7.64
C LYS A 126 10.19 1.47 8.02
N VAL A 127 9.97 2.38 7.08
CA VAL A 127 9.24 3.63 7.37
C VAL A 127 7.79 3.36 7.75
N LEU A 128 7.12 2.38 7.11
CA LEU A 128 5.75 1.99 7.48
C LEU A 128 5.69 1.38 8.89
N THR A 129 6.62 0.49 9.22
CA THR A 129 6.70 -0.11 10.56
C THR A 129 6.93 0.98 11.61
N ASP A 130 7.94 1.83 11.44
CA ASP A 130 8.23 2.94 12.37
C ASP A 130 7.03 3.90 12.53
N LEU A 131 6.31 4.19 11.44
CA LEU A 131 5.11 5.02 11.46
C LEU A 131 3.99 4.37 12.27
N LEU A 132 3.71 3.09 12.05
CA LEU A 132 2.64 2.39 12.75
C LEU A 132 2.99 2.25 14.24
N GLU A 133 4.18 1.74 14.59
CA GLU A 133 4.60 1.58 15.99
C GLU A 133 4.53 2.88 16.80
N SER A 134 4.76 4.03 16.18
CA SER A 134 4.68 5.33 16.86
C SER A 134 3.26 5.88 17.04
N ASN A 135 2.25 5.26 16.43
CA ASN A 135 0.86 5.71 16.49
C ASN A 135 -0.14 4.64 16.99
N LEU A 136 0.34 3.42 17.26
CA LEU A 136 -0.43 2.33 17.87
C LEU A 136 -0.40 2.40 19.41
#